data_AF-A0A3D1BS04-F1
#
_entry.id   AF-A0A3D1BS04-F1
#
_cell.length_a   1.000
_cell.length_b   1.000
_cell.length_c   1.000
_cell.angle_alpha   90.00
_cell.angle_beta   90.00
_cell.angle_gamma   90.00
#
_symmetry.space_group_name_H-M   'P 1'
#
loop_
_entity.id
_entity.type
_entity.pdbx_description
1 polymer ?
#
loop_
_entity_poly.entity_id
_entity_poly.type
_entity_poly.pdbx_seq_one_letter_code
_entity_poly.pdbx_strand_id
1 'polypeptide(L)' 'AESMTIPAIGIGAGNKVDGQVLVIHDMLGINQEFSPRFLRRYHNLYQEISGAVKGYIRDVRSLEFPNEKEQY' A
#
# COMPACT_ATOMS: atom_id res chain seq x y z
N ALA A 1 -20.40 -6.70 -19.51
CA ALA A 1 -21.46 -6.28 -18.58
C ALA A 1 -22.79 -5.97 -19.28
N GLU A 2 -22.90 -6.06 -20.62
CA GLU A 2 -24.06 -5.54 -21.36
C GLU A 2 -25.38 -6.32 -21.20
N SER A 3 -25.39 -7.47 -20.52
CA SER A 3 -26.59 -8.32 -20.35
C SER A 3 -27.15 -8.37 -18.92
N MET A 4 -26.58 -7.63 -17.96
CA MET A 4 -27.04 -7.59 -16.56
C MET A 4 -27.54 -6.20 -16.18
N THR A 5 -28.62 -6.15 -15.37
CA THR A 5 -29.22 -4.91 -14.86
C THR A 5 -28.55 -4.37 -13.59
N ILE A 6 -27.78 -5.20 -12.89
CA ILE A 6 -27.04 -4.78 -11.68
C ILE A 6 -25.61 -4.35 -12.04
N PRO A 7 -25.02 -3.36 -11.34
CA PRO A 7 -23.64 -2.94 -11.58
C PRO A 7 -22.62 -4.06 -11.35
N ALA A 8 -21.64 -4.18 -12.25
CA ALA A 8 -20.53 -5.12 -12.12
C ALA A 8 -19.26 -4.40 -11.61
N ILE A 9 -18.67 -4.92 -10.53
CA ILE A 9 -17.38 -4.46 -10.01
C ILE A 9 -16.29 -5.48 -10.35
N GLY A 10 -15.26 -5.06 -11.09
CA GLY A 10 -14.20 -5.94 -11.56
C GLY A 10 -12.89 -5.82 -10.79
N ILE A 11 -12.17 -6.93 -10.67
CA ILE A 11 -10.74 -6.98 -10.33
C ILE A 11 -10.05 -7.81 -11.42
N GLY A 12 -9.19 -7.18 -12.21
CA GLY A 12 -8.56 -7.84 -13.37
C GLY A 12 -9.51 -8.22 -14.51
N ALA A 13 -10.75 -7.69 -14.51
CA ALA A 13 -11.76 -7.96 -15.54
C ALA A 13 -11.67 -7.02 -16.76
N GLY A 14 -10.62 -6.20 -16.85
CA GLY A 14 -10.53 -5.10 -17.82
C GLY A 14 -11.46 -3.94 -17.49
N ASN A 15 -11.61 -3.00 -18.43
CA ASN A 15 -12.37 -1.76 -18.22
C ASN A 15 -13.85 -1.84 -18.64
N LYS A 16 -14.35 -3.01 -19.07
CA LYS A 16 -15.74 -3.21 -19.51
C LYS A 16 -16.67 -3.62 -18.34
N VAL A 17 -16.52 -2.94 -17.21
CA VAL A 17 -17.28 -3.10 -15.96
C VAL A 17 -17.60 -1.72 -15.40
N ASP A 18 -18.62 -1.62 -14.56
CA ASP A 18 -19.14 -0.34 -14.05
C ASP A 18 -18.27 0.26 -12.93
N GLY A 19 -17.48 -0.58 -12.27
CA GLY A 19 -16.51 -0.15 -11.27
C GLY A 19 -15.34 -1.10 -11.14
N GLN A 20 -14.32 -0.66 -10.40
CA GLN A 20 -13.10 -1.41 -10.17
C GLN A 20 -12.86 -1.59 -8.68
N VAL A 21 -12.27 -2.71 -8.31
CA VAL A 21 -11.79 -2.96 -6.96
C VAL A 21 -10.34 -3.46 -6.99
N LEU A 22 -9.55 -2.98 -6.05
CA LEU A 22 -8.20 -3.47 -5.76
C LEU A 22 -8.07 -3.65 -4.25
N VAL A 23 -7.21 -4.58 -3.84
CA VAL A 23 -6.83 -4.72 -2.43
C VAL A 23 -5.90 -3.57 -2.07
N ILE A 24 -6.21 -2.85 -1.00
CA ILE A 24 -5.47 -1.65 -0.61
C ILE A 24 -3.97 -1.92 -0.35
N HIS A 25 -3.64 -3.05 0.28
CA HIS A 25 -2.26 -3.45 0.57
C HIS A 25 -1.45 -3.67 -0.71
N ASP A 26 -2.05 -4.26 -1.73
CA ASP A 26 -1.40 -4.51 -3.02
C ASP A 26 -1.25 -3.20 -3.79
N MET A 27 -2.31 -2.40 -3.84
CA MET A 27 -2.34 -1.10 -4.51
C MET A 27 -1.29 -0.14 -3.93
N LEU A 28 -1.12 -0.13 -2.62
CA LEU A 28 -0.12 0.70 -1.93
C LEU A 28 1.29 0.07 -1.88
N GLY A 29 1.47 -1.12 -2.46
CA GLY A 29 2.76 -1.80 -2.49
C GLY A 29 3.29 -2.15 -1.09
N ILE A 30 2.41 -2.49 -0.16
CA ILE A 30 2.76 -3.03 1.17
C ILE A 30 3.22 -4.48 1.02
N ASN A 31 2.49 -5.27 0.22
CA ASN A 31 2.88 -6.63 -0.13
C ASN A 31 3.70 -6.63 -1.43
N GLN A 32 4.92 -7.16 -1.39
CA GLN A 32 5.80 -7.25 -2.56
C GLN A 32 5.81 -8.63 -3.22
N GLU A 33 5.46 -9.69 -2.49
CA GLU A 33 5.49 -11.06 -3.01
C GLU A 33 4.33 -11.34 -3.97
N PHE A 34 3.22 -10.60 -3.82
CA PHE A 34 2.06 -10.70 -4.70
C PHE A 34 2.10 -9.62 -5.79
N SER A 35 2.16 -10.04 -7.06
CA SER A 35 2.24 -9.12 -8.21
C SER A 35 1.47 -9.66 -9.43
N PRO A 36 0.14 -9.82 -9.36
CA PRO A 36 -0.65 -10.28 -10.50
C PRO A 36 -0.65 -9.24 -11.63
N ARG A 37 -0.82 -9.68 -12.87
CA ARG A 37 -0.74 -8.81 -14.08
C ARG A 37 -1.70 -7.62 -14.06
N PHE A 38 -2.86 -7.72 -13.39
CA PHE A 38 -3.84 -6.64 -13.31
C PHE A 38 -3.52 -5.58 -12.26
N LEU A 39 -2.55 -5.84 -11.37
CA LEU A 39 -2.24 -4.95 -10.28
C LEU A 39 -1.43 -3.76 -10.79
N ARG A 40 -1.93 -2.56 -10.51
CA ARG A 40 -1.14 -1.32 -10.54
C ARG A 40 -0.79 -0.91 -9.12
N ARG A 41 0.49 -0.77 -8.84
CA ARG A 41 0.98 -0.15 -7.60
C ARG A 41 0.98 1.36 -7.76
N TYR A 42 0.37 2.06 -6.82
CA TYR A 42 0.34 3.53 -6.74
C TYR A 42 1.34 4.07 -5.73
N HIS A 43 1.87 3.22 -4.86
CA HIS A 43 2.96 3.54 -3.94
C HIS A 43 3.85 2.31 -3.69
N ASN A 44 5.03 2.54 -3.11
CA ASN A 44 5.88 1.50 -2.53
C ASN A 44 5.97 1.68 -0.99
N LEU A 45 4.86 1.46 -0.28
CA LEU A 45 4.85 1.61 1.18
C LEU A 45 5.74 0.59 1.88
N TYR A 46 6.02 -0.57 1.29
CA TYR A 46 7.02 -1.49 1.83
C TYR A 46 8.37 -0.78 2.07
N GLN A 47 8.87 -0.04 1.08
CA GLN A 47 10.13 0.68 1.21
C GLN A 47 10.04 1.85 2.19
N GLU A 48 8.97 2.64 2.15
CA GLU A 48 8.75 3.77 3.06
C GLU A 48 8.70 3.31 4.52
N ILE A 49 7.87 2.31 4.82
CA ILE A 49 7.74 1.73 6.17
C ILE A 49 9.08 1.15 6.62
N SER A 50 9.75 0.39 5.74
CA SER A 50 11.07 -0.18 6.05
C SER A 50 12.11 0.90 6.35
N GLY A 51 12.08 2.01 5.61
CA GLY A 51 12.94 3.16 5.83
C GLY A 51 12.66 3.85 7.17
N ALA A 52 11.39 4.11 7.47
CA ALA A 52 10.97 4.72 8.72
C ALA A 52 11.35 3.88 9.94
N VAL A 53 11.13 2.57 9.89
CA VAL A 53 11.53 1.65 10.97
C VAL A 53 13.05 1.63 11.16
N LYS A 54 13.83 1.61 10.08
CA LYS A 54 15.30 1.69 10.17
C LYS A 54 15.76 3.03 10.74
N GLY A 55 15.12 4.14 10.36
CA GLY A 55 15.38 5.47 10.92
C GLY A 55 15.14 5.49 12.42
N TYR A 56 13.97 5.04 12.86
CA TYR A 56 13.64 4.90 14.28
C TYR A 56 14.66 4.05 15.05
N ILE A 57 15.04 2.88 14.51
CA ILE A 57 16.06 2.01 15.13
C ILE A 57 17.40 2.73 15.28
N ARG A 58 17.81 3.50 14.25
CA ARG A 58 19.05 4.29 14.31
C ARG A 58 18.95 5.33 15.41
N ASP A 59 17.88 6.11 15.43
CA ASP A 59 17.72 7.24 16.33
C ASP A 59 17.63 6.77 17.80
N VAL A 60 17.02 5.61 18.07
CA VAL A 60 17.05 4.97 19.40
C VAL A 60 18.47 4.51 19.76
N ARG A 61 19.21 3.92 18.83
CA ARG A 61 20.58 3.42 19.07
C ARG A 61 21.59 4.56 19.26
N SER A 62 21.38 5.69 18.60
CA SER A 62 22.20 6.91 18.77
C SER A 62 21.78 7.75 19.97
N LEU A 63 20.71 7.37 20.69
CA LEU A 63 20.10 8.15 21.76
C LEU A 63 19.61 9.53 21.31
N GLU A 64 19.35 9.70 20.00
CA GLU A 64 18.72 10.90 19.45
C GLU A 64 17.20 10.90 19.66
N PHE A 65 16.61 9.71 19.84
CA PHE A 65 15.22 9.55 20.24
C PHE A 65 15.10 8.78 21.58
N PRO A 66 14.28 9.27 22.53
CA PRO A 66 13.67 10.59 22.56
C PRO A 66 14.70 11.68 22.89
N ASN A 67 14.57 12.86 22.28
CA ASN A 67 15.32 14.06 22.67
C ASN A 67 14.58 14.90 23.73
N GLU A 68 15.13 16.05 24.12
CA GLU A 68 14.56 16.94 25.15
C GLU A 68 13.11 17.40 24.85
N LYS A 69 12.70 17.46 23.58
CA LYS A 69 11.33 17.85 23.18
C LYS A 69 10.34 16.70 23.21
N GLU A 70 10.83 15.47 23.36
CA GLU A 70 10.06 14.23 23.25
C GLU A 70 9.91 13.54 24.62
N GLN A 71 10.28 14.24 25.71
CA GLN A 71 10.17 13.78 27.10
C GLN A 71 9.67 14.90 28.04
N TYR A 72 9.13 14.52 29.20
CA TYR A 72 8.63 15.42 30.27
C TYR A 72 9.67 15.66 31.35
#